data_AF-A0A2V8BXM5-F1
#
_entry.id   AF-A0A2V8BXM5-F1
#
_cell.length_a   1.000
_cell.length_b   1.000
_cell.length_c   1.000
_cell.angle_alpha   90.00
_cell.angle_beta   90.00
_cell.angle_gamma   90.00
#
_symmetry.space_group_name_H-M   'P 1'
#
loop_
_entity.id
_entity.type
_entity.pdbx_description
1 polymer ?
#
loop_
_entity_poly.entity_id
_entity_poly.type
_entity_poly.pdbx_seq_one_letter_code
_entity_poly.pdbx_strand_id
1 'polypeptide(L)'
;MTRLRITCVWTLSVAAAVVTFGSRPLPAASPCEWNGIDRIVAVGDVHGAYDRFLEILKIAGVLDADAHWAAGNAHVVQLGDIVDRGADSRKALDLVRR
;
A
#
# COMPACT_ATOMS: atom_id res chain seq x y z
N MET A 1 -24.69 54.83 -38.11
CA MET A 1 -25.68 53.73 -38.15
C MET A 1 -25.19 52.62 -37.22
N THR A 2 -25.20 52.85 -35.90
CA THR A 2 -26.20 52.31 -34.96
C THR A 2 -26.55 50.84 -35.21
N ARG A 3 -26.07 49.95 -34.33
CA ARG A 3 -26.84 48.88 -33.69
C ARG A 3 -25.99 48.18 -32.64
N LEU A 4 -26.07 48.68 -31.41
CA LEU A 4 -25.80 47.88 -30.22
C LEU A 4 -27.17 47.60 -29.59
N ARG A 5 -27.62 46.35 -29.64
CA ARG A 5 -28.71 45.86 -28.79
C ARG A 5 -28.31 44.52 -28.21
N ILE A 6 -27.95 44.63 -26.93
CA ILE A 6 -27.72 43.58 -25.95
C ILE A 6 -29.02 42.79 -25.81
N THR A 7 -28.98 41.49 -26.08
CA THR A 7 -29.98 40.54 -25.61
C THR A 7 -29.34 39.57 -24.64
N CYS A 8 -29.60 39.87 -23.37
CA CYS A 8 -29.57 38.99 -22.22
C CYS A 8 -30.30 37.67 -22.51
N VAL A 9 -29.69 36.53 -22.17
CA VAL A 9 -30.24 35.40 -21.39
C VAL A 9 -29.25 34.23 -21.56
N TRP A 10 -28.35 34.09 -20.60
CA TRP A 10 -27.67 32.82 -20.31
C TRP A 10 -27.94 32.52 -18.85
N THR A 11 -29.15 32.03 -18.55
CA THR A 11 -29.39 31.37 -17.27
C THR A 11 -28.70 30.02 -17.32
N LEU A 12 -27.41 30.02 -16.98
CA LEU A 12 -26.64 28.81 -16.77
C LEU A 12 -27.15 28.17 -15.46
N SER A 13 -28.10 27.25 -15.59
CA SER A 13 -28.53 26.42 -14.46
C SER A 13 -27.34 25.55 -14.03
N VAL A 14 -26.64 25.98 -12.99
CA VAL A 14 -25.71 25.13 -12.26
C VAL A 14 -26.56 24.10 -11.53
N ALA A 15 -26.77 22.93 -12.15
CA ALA A 15 -27.31 21.78 -11.46
C ALA A 15 -26.33 21.43 -10.34
N ALA A 16 -26.69 21.74 -9.10
CA ALA A 16 -25.96 21.33 -7.93
C ALA A 16 -25.87 19.80 -7.96
N ALA A 17 -24.67 19.29 -8.28
CA ALA A 17 -24.34 17.90 -8.04
C ALA A 17 -24.44 17.69 -6.53
N VAL A 18 -25.57 17.17 -6.07
CA VAL A 18 -25.73 16.67 -4.72
C VAL A 18 -24.74 15.51 -4.62
N VAL A 19 -23.57 15.79 -4.07
CA VAL A 19 -22.63 14.75 -3.64
C VAL A 19 -23.34 14.02 -2.52
N THR A 20 -24.02 12.94 -2.86
CA THR A 20 -24.50 11.99 -1.86
C THR A 20 -23.25 11.41 -1.22
N PHE A 21 -22.86 11.95 -0.06
CA PHE A 21 -21.94 11.30 0.86
C PHE A 21 -22.64 10.05 1.41
N GLY A 22 -22.78 9.04 0.56
CA GLY A 22 -23.16 7.70 1.00
C GLY A 22 -22.08 7.20 1.93
N SER A 23 -22.48 6.72 3.11
CA SER A 23 -21.61 6.04 4.06
C SER A 23 -21.06 4.78 3.39
N ARG A 24 -19.87 4.90 2.80
CA ARG A 24 -19.14 3.73 2.30
C ARG A 24 -18.68 2.94 3.53
N PRO A 25 -19.10 1.68 3.69
CA PRO A 25 -18.64 0.88 4.83
C PRO A 25 -17.12 0.79 4.77
N LEU A 26 -16.47 1.00 5.92
CA LEU A 26 -15.04 0.80 6.05
C LEU A 26 -14.72 -0.68 5.76
N PRO A 27 -13.57 -0.97 5.15
CA PRO A 27 -13.10 -2.34 5.03
C PRO A 27 -13.11 -3.00 6.41
N ALA A 28 -13.61 -4.23 6.49
CA ALA A 28 -13.46 -5.01 7.71
C ALA A 28 -11.97 -5.12 8.06
N ALA A 29 -11.65 -5.11 9.35
CA ALA A 29 -10.29 -5.33 9.81
C ALA A 29 -9.76 -6.66 9.26
N SER A 30 -8.45 -6.72 9.00
CA SER A 30 -7.81 -8.01 8.68
C SER A 30 -7.97 -8.95 9.87
N PRO A 31 -8.10 -10.27 9.63
CA PRO A 31 -8.14 -11.24 10.73
C PRO A 31 -6.87 -11.12 11.58
N CYS A 32 -6.98 -11.42 12.87
CA CYS A 32 -5.84 -11.46 13.80
C CYS A 32 -5.42 -12.89 14.14
N GLU A 33 -6.02 -13.89 13.50
CA GLU A 33 -5.78 -15.31 13.73
C GLU A 33 -5.66 -16.03 12.39
N TRP A 34 -4.65 -16.89 12.26
CA TRP A 34 -4.44 -17.75 11.09
C TRP A 34 -4.20 -19.17 11.56
N ASN A 35 -4.94 -20.11 10.98
CA ASN A 35 -4.89 -21.54 11.29
C ASN A 35 -4.40 -22.35 10.08
N GLY A 36 -3.89 -23.56 10.30
CA GLY A 36 -3.47 -24.47 9.22
C GLY A 36 -2.23 -24.01 8.45
N ILE A 37 -1.32 -23.30 9.11
CA ILE A 37 -0.07 -22.83 8.52
C ILE A 37 1.05 -23.84 8.80
N ASP A 38 1.60 -24.44 7.75
CA ASP A 38 2.67 -25.45 7.88
C ASP A 38 4.02 -24.82 8.22
N ARG A 39 4.25 -23.56 7.82
CA ARG A 39 5.52 -22.86 8.01
C ARG A 39 5.30 -21.37 8.23
N ILE A 40 5.91 -20.85 9.28
CA ILE A 40 5.93 -19.42 9.61
C ILE A 40 7.37 -18.91 9.59
N VAL A 41 7.59 -17.75 8.96
CA VAL A 41 8.86 -17.02 9.02
C VAL A 41 8.58 -15.62 9.57
N ALA A 42 9.06 -15.36 10.79
CA ALA A 42 8.96 -14.04 11.42
C ALA A 42 10.29 -13.31 11.32
N VAL A 43 10.25 -12.07 10.83
CA VAL A 43 11.42 -11.18 10.72
C VAL A 43 11.19 -9.97 11.61
N GLY A 44 12.18 -9.61 12.40
CA GLY A 44 12.15 -8.42 13.26
C GLY A 44 12.50 -7.14 12.52
N ASP A 45 12.89 -6.14 13.31
CA ASP A 45 13.17 -4.77 12.89
C ASP A 45 14.18 -4.71 11.74
N VAL A 46 13.91 -3.83 10.78
CA VAL A 46 14.78 -3.62 9.61
C VAL A 46 15.51 -2.30 9.71
N HIS A 47 14.86 -1.24 10.21
CA HIS A 47 15.44 0.10 10.34
C HIS A 47 16.18 0.57 9.09
N GLY A 48 15.54 0.42 7.93
CA GLY A 48 16.09 0.82 6.64
C GLY A 48 17.33 0.04 6.18
N ALA A 49 17.70 -1.08 6.83
CA ALA A 49 18.79 -1.95 6.42
C ALA A 49 18.36 -2.90 5.27
N TYR A 50 18.02 -2.32 4.12
CA TYR A 50 17.46 -3.04 2.96
C TYR A 50 18.29 -4.27 2.54
N ASP A 51 19.60 -4.12 2.37
CA ASP A 51 20.46 -5.23 1.89
C ASP A 51 20.47 -6.41 2.86
N ARG A 52 20.47 -6.13 4.17
CA ARG A 52 20.42 -7.16 5.22
C ARG A 52 19.06 -7.83 5.28
N PHE A 53 17.99 -7.06 5.11
CA PHE A 53 16.66 -7.63 5.03
C PHE A 53 16.51 -8.55 3.81
N LEU A 54 17.01 -8.14 2.65
CA LEU A 54 17.02 -8.97 1.45
C LEU A 54 17.84 -10.26 1.64
N GLU A 55 19.01 -10.17 2.27
CA GLU A 55 19.86 -11.31 2.63
C GLU A 55 19.13 -12.30 3.55
N ILE A 56 18.51 -11.81 4.63
CA ILE A 56 17.73 -12.63 5.58
C ILE A 56 16.60 -13.36 4.85
N LEU A 57 15.84 -12.66 4.00
CA LEU A 57 14.73 -13.26 3.26
C LEU A 57 15.20 -14.34 2.27
N LYS A 58 16.37 -14.17 1.66
CA LYS A 58 16.98 -15.19 0.80
C LYS A 58 17.45 -16.41 1.59
N ILE A 59 18.16 -16.21 2.70
CA ILE A 59 18.61 -17.29 3.59
C ILE A 59 17.42 -18.07 4.15
N ALA A 60 16.35 -17.36 4.51
CA ALA A 60 15.10 -17.96 4.97
C ALA A 60 14.30 -18.64 3.84
N GLY A 61 14.74 -18.60 2.58
CA GLY A 61 13.99 -19.16 1.45
C GLY A 61 12.62 -18.50 1.24
N VAL A 62 12.46 -17.25 1.69
CA VAL A 62 11.29 -16.42 1.38
C VAL A 62 11.42 -15.86 -0.03
N LEU A 63 12.63 -15.45 -0.39
CA LEU A 63 12.97 -14.96 -1.72
C LEU A 63 14.01 -15.86 -2.39
N ASP A 64 13.95 -15.98 -3.71
CA ASP A 64 15.00 -16.61 -4.51
C ASP A 64 16.19 -15.67 -4.76
N ALA A 65 17.15 -16.12 -5.57
CA ALA A 65 18.35 -15.34 -5.91
C ALA A 65 18.02 -14.01 -6.61
N ASP A 66 16.94 -13.99 -7.42
CA ASP A 66 16.47 -12.85 -8.20
C ASP A 66 15.46 -11.97 -7.44
N ALA A 67 15.25 -12.24 -6.15
CA ALA A 67 14.30 -11.55 -5.28
C ALA A 67 12.84 -11.70 -5.70
N HIS A 68 12.47 -12.87 -6.24
CA HIS A 68 11.09 -13.31 -6.39
C HIS A 68 10.65 -14.18 -5.21
N TRP A 69 9.33 -14.23 -4.98
CA TRP A 69 8.75 -15.07 -3.94
C TRP A 69 9.06 -16.55 -4.16
N ALA A 70 9.64 -17.20 -3.14
CA ALA A 70 10.02 -18.61 -3.15
C ALA A 70 9.47 -19.40 -1.95
N ALA A 71 8.73 -18.76 -1.04
CA ALA A 71 8.27 -19.37 0.21
C ALA A 71 7.05 -20.30 0.07
N GLY A 72 6.50 -20.47 -1.13
CA GLY A 72 5.30 -21.27 -1.38
C GLY A 72 4.11 -20.75 -0.56
N ASN A 73 3.51 -21.62 0.24
CA ASN A 73 2.37 -21.32 1.13
C ASN A 73 2.78 -20.90 2.54
N ALA A 74 4.07 -20.61 2.77
CA ALA A 74 4.53 -20.16 4.09
C ALA A 74 3.93 -18.80 4.44
N HIS A 75 3.65 -18.60 5.73
CA HIS A 75 3.21 -17.33 6.27
C HIS A 75 4.42 -16.51 6.71
N VAL A 76 4.66 -15.37 6.06
CA VAL A 76 5.76 -14.46 6.41
C VAL A 76 5.21 -13.29 7.21
N VAL A 77 5.80 -13.02 8.37
CA VAL A 77 5.39 -11.97 9.29
C VAL A 77 6.54 -10.98 9.48
N GLN A 78 6.30 -9.71 9.15
CA GLN A 78 7.18 -8.61 9.54
C GLN A 78 6.61 -7.97 10.81
N LEU A 79 7.38 -8.01 11.90
CA LEU A 79 7.01 -7.57 13.23
C LEU A 79 6.92 -6.04 13.40
N GLY A 80 7.56 -5.25 12.55
CA GLY A 80 7.51 -3.78 12.64
C GLY A 80 8.81 -3.09 12.25
N ASP A 81 8.93 -1.81 12.61
CA ASP A 81 10.18 -1.02 12.53
C ASP A 81 10.97 -1.21 11.23
N ILE A 82 10.25 -1.11 10.10
CA ILE A 82 10.83 -1.24 8.76
C ILE A 82 11.70 -0.02 8.43
N VAL A 83 11.29 1.14 8.92
CA VAL A 83 11.86 2.46 8.59
C VAL A 83 12.70 3.02 9.75
N ASP A 84 13.25 4.22 9.54
CA ASP A 84 14.13 4.96 10.43
C ASP A 84 15.55 4.41 10.52
N ARG A 85 16.50 5.27 10.95
CA ARG A 85 17.95 5.03 11.12
C ARG A 85 18.73 4.74 9.83
N GLY A 86 18.27 3.81 9.00
CA GLY A 86 18.93 3.41 7.76
C GLY A 86 18.55 4.29 6.56
N ALA A 87 19.53 4.48 5.66
CA ALA A 87 19.38 5.29 4.45
C ALA A 87 18.38 4.72 3.43
N ASP A 88 18.12 3.41 3.47
CA ASP A 88 17.30 2.70 2.48
C ASP A 88 15.89 2.35 2.99
N SER A 89 15.37 3.11 3.96
CA SER A 89 14.00 2.96 4.51
C SER A 89 12.93 2.86 3.41
N ARG A 90 13.05 3.65 2.33
CA ARG A 90 12.13 3.59 1.19
C ARG A 90 12.18 2.25 0.46
N LYS A 91 13.38 1.74 0.18
CA LYS A 91 13.55 0.45 -0.50
C LYS A 91 13.04 -0.71 0.36
N ALA A 92 13.29 -0.66 1.66
CA ALA A 92 12.78 -1.66 2.61
C ALA A 92 11.24 -1.68 2.62
N LEU A 93 10.60 -0.52 2.66
CA LEU A 93 9.14 -0.42 2.59
C LEU A 93 8.58 -0.90 1.24
N ASP A 94 9.24 -0.53 0.14
CA ASP A 94 8.83 -0.97 -1.21
C ASP A 94 8.94 -2.50 -1.36
N LEU A 95 9.92 -3.14 -0.71
CA LEU A 95 10.05 -4.60 -0.70
C LEU A 95 8.88 -5.30 0.01
N VAL A 96 8.41 -4.76 1.14
CA VAL A 96 7.29 -5.33 1.90
C VAL A 96 5.94 -5.14 1.19
N ARG A 97 5.82 -4.13 0.34
CA ARG A 97 4.59 -3.80 -0.40
C ARG A 97 4.45 -4.51 -1.75
N ARG A 98 5.46 -5.26 -2.16
CA ARG A 98 5.52 -5.94 -3.45
C ARG A 98 4.72 -7.23 -3.44
#